data_AF-A0AAN7IAF2-F1
#
_entry.id   AF-A0AAN7IAF2-F1
#
_cell.length_a   1.000
_cell.length_b   1.000
_cell.length_c   1.000
_cell.angle_alpha   90.00
_cell.angle_beta   90.00
_cell.angle_gamma   90.00
#
_symmetry.space_group_name_H-M   'P 1'
#
loop_
_entity.id
_entity.type
_entity.pdbx_description
1 polymer ?
#
loop_
_entity_poly.entity_id
_entity_poly.type
_entity_poly.pdbx_seq_one_letter_code
_entity_poly.pdbx_strand_id
1 'polypeptide(L)'
;MNEDLGVVVKRVVFQLHSSFNSPTRVLESPPFEVSEAGWGEFEIAITLYFHSDVCDKPVNLYHHLKLYPEDESGPMSTKKPVVMETYDEIVFPEPSEGFLARVQNHPAVTLPRLPIGFTLPPPVPVEDASRRKRGDTKDHPLSQWFMNFSEADELLQLAAARQQVQAHIAKLKRQISVIDGPHQQLKSISDQ
;
A
#
# COMPACT_ATOMS: atom_id res chain seq x y z
N MET A 1 0.81 -3.62 -1.95
CA MET A 1 1.06 -2.38 -2.71
C MET A 1 2.38 -1.83 -2.21
N ASN A 2 3.39 -1.70 -3.07
CA ASN A 2 4.64 -1.03 -2.75
C ASN A 2 4.76 0.11 -3.75
N GLU A 3 4.05 1.19 -3.47
CA GLU A 3 3.99 2.36 -4.33
C GLU A 3 5.22 3.23 -4.07
N ASP A 4 5.87 3.71 -5.13
CA ASP A 4 7.04 4.56 -4.97
C ASP A 4 6.60 6.00 -4.66
N LEU A 5 6.44 6.27 -3.37
CA LEU A 5 6.12 7.61 -2.87
C LEU A 5 7.28 8.60 -3.04
N GLY A 6 8.50 8.13 -3.36
CA GLY A 6 9.67 8.97 -3.60
C GLY A 6 9.52 9.93 -4.79
N VAL A 7 8.56 9.64 -5.67
CA VAL A 7 8.21 10.51 -6.81
C VAL A 7 7.58 11.84 -6.36
N VAL A 8 6.89 11.84 -5.23
CA VAL A 8 6.15 13.00 -4.69
C VAL A 8 6.85 13.54 -3.44
N VAL A 9 7.21 12.64 -2.53
CA VAL A 9 7.82 12.95 -1.24
C VAL A 9 9.34 12.91 -1.39
N LYS A 10 9.99 14.03 -1.06
CA LYS A 10 11.44 14.17 -1.07
C LYS A 10 12.07 13.58 0.19
N ARG A 11 11.46 13.83 1.36
CA ARG A 11 11.89 13.28 2.63
C ARG A 11 10.77 13.30 3.66
N VAL A 12 10.88 12.42 4.65
CA VAL A 12 10.00 12.36 5.80
C VAL A 12 10.82 12.54 7.07
N VAL A 13 10.30 13.35 7.99
CA VAL A 13 10.89 13.54 9.32
C VAL A 13 9.95 12.98 10.36
N PHE A 14 10.41 12.00 11.13
CA PHE A 14 9.69 11.46 12.29
C PHE A 14 10.27 12.07 13.56
N GLN A 15 9.42 12.70 14.37
CA GLN A 15 9.78 13.20 15.69
C GLN A 15 9.27 12.23 16.74
N LEU A 16 10.18 11.42 17.27
CA LEU A 16 9.94 10.49 18.37
C LEU A 16 9.99 11.20 19.72
N HIS A 17 9.57 10.49 20.77
CA HIS A 17 9.69 10.97 22.15
C HIS A 17 11.15 11.25 22.55
N SER A 18 11.37 12.23 23.43
CA SER A 18 12.71 12.69 23.84
C SER A 18 13.57 11.63 24.54
N SER A 19 12.97 10.52 24.99
CA SER A 19 13.68 9.39 25.58
C SER A 19 14.48 8.56 24.58
N PHE A 20 14.19 8.68 23.28
CA PHE A 20 14.92 7.95 22.25
C PHE A 20 16.23 8.65 21.92
N ASN A 21 17.27 7.87 21.60
CA ASN A 21 18.48 8.41 21.01
C ASN A 21 18.17 8.93 19.60
N SER A 22 18.62 10.15 19.30
CA SER A 22 18.32 10.85 18.06
C SER A 22 16.81 10.83 17.76
N PRO A 23 15.98 11.51 18.58
CA PRO A 23 14.53 11.41 18.48
C PRO A 23 13.98 11.96 17.16
N THR A 24 14.72 12.82 16.48
CA THR A 24 14.41 13.27 15.12
C THR A 24 15.04 12.33 14.09
N ARG A 25 14.22 11.59 13.35
CA ARG A 25 14.66 10.70 12.26
C ARG A 25 14.32 11.32 10.93
N VAL A 26 15.30 11.41 10.03
CA VAL A 26 15.12 11.98 8.70
C VAL A 26 15.37 10.87 7.68
N LEU A 27 14.38 10.61 6.84
CA LEU A 27 14.46 9.61 5.77
C LEU A 27 14.29 10.31 4.43
N GLU A 28 15.28 10.18 3.55
CA GLU A 28 15.33 10.87 2.26
C GLU A 28 14.92 9.97 1.08
N SER A 29 14.65 8.69 1.34
CA SER A 29 14.21 7.74 0.32
C SER A 29 13.25 6.71 0.91
N PRO A 30 12.32 6.15 0.11
CA PRO A 30 11.47 5.06 0.54
C PRO A 30 12.29 3.76 0.79
N PRO A 31 11.79 2.84 1.65
CA PRO A 31 10.58 2.96 2.46
C PRO A 31 10.74 3.99 3.60
N PHE A 32 9.74 4.84 3.79
CA PHE A 32 9.73 5.84 4.85
C PHE A 32 9.23 5.22 6.17
N GLU A 33 10.04 4.36 6.76
CA GLU A 33 9.70 3.61 7.97
C GLU A 33 10.77 3.73 9.07
N VAL A 34 10.35 3.70 10.33
CA VAL A 34 11.24 3.71 11.50
C VAL A 34 10.90 2.50 12.36
N SER A 35 11.91 1.69 12.67
CA SER A 35 11.80 0.56 13.60
C SER A 35 12.57 0.87 14.89
N GLU A 36 11.88 0.80 16.02
CA GLU A 36 12.42 1.11 17.34
C GLU A 36 11.84 0.19 18.42
N ALA A 37 12.52 0.11 19.56
CA ALA A 37 12.06 -0.62 20.74
C ALA A 37 11.72 0.35 21.87
N GLY A 38 10.54 0.19 22.48
CA GLY A 38 10.08 1.04 23.57
C GLY A 38 8.94 0.41 24.35
N TRP A 39 8.55 1.07 25.44
CA TRP A 39 7.56 0.59 26.42
C TRP A 39 6.35 1.53 26.57
N GLY A 40 6.39 2.69 25.92
CA GLY A 40 5.36 3.72 26.04
C GLY A 40 4.66 3.99 24.71
N GLU A 41 3.39 4.35 24.82
CA GLU A 41 2.58 4.93 23.74
C GLU A 41 2.76 6.44 23.75
N PHE A 42 2.91 7.04 22.57
CA PHE A 42 3.08 8.47 22.42
C PHE A 42 2.69 8.93 21.02
N GLU A 43 2.39 10.21 20.86
CA GLU A 43 2.14 10.79 19.56
C GLU A 43 3.47 11.06 18.82
N ILE A 44 3.59 10.51 17.61
CA ILE A 44 4.69 10.74 16.69
C ILE A 44 4.27 11.87 15.75
N ALA A 45 5.01 12.97 15.75
CA ALA A 45 4.84 13.99 14.73
C ALA A 45 5.63 13.59 13.47
N ILE A 46 4.97 13.62 12.32
CA ILE A 46 5.50 13.21 11.02
C ILE A 46 5.43 14.42 10.09
N THR A 47 6.57 14.92 9.64
CA THR A 47 6.65 16.03 8.69
C THR A 47 7.05 15.52 7.32
N LEU A 48 6.16 15.67 6.34
CA LEU A 48 6.40 15.37 4.94
C LEU A 48 6.98 16.59 4.24
N TYR A 49 8.11 16.41 3.56
CA TYR A 49 8.68 17.40 2.66
C TYR A 49 8.56 16.88 1.22
N PHE A 50 7.97 17.68 0.35
CA PHE A 50 7.82 17.35 -1.06
C PHE A 50 8.99 17.86 -1.90
N HIS A 51 9.05 17.42 -3.15
CA HIS A 51 9.95 18.04 -4.13
C HIS A 51 9.52 19.48 -4.40
N SER A 52 10.48 20.33 -4.76
CA SER A 52 10.25 21.79 -4.93
C SER A 52 9.23 22.14 -6.03
N ASP A 53 9.02 21.24 -6.98
CA ASP A 53 8.04 21.41 -8.05
C ASP A 53 6.64 20.89 -7.69
N VAL A 54 6.48 20.31 -6.49
CA VAL A 54 5.21 19.81 -5.94
C VAL A 54 4.62 20.83 -4.98
N CYS A 55 5.34 21.12 -3.90
CA CYS A 55 4.92 22.04 -2.86
C CYS A 55 6.10 22.40 -1.95
N ASP A 56 6.34 23.70 -1.75
CA ASP A 56 7.39 24.16 -0.82
C ASP A 56 6.99 24.03 0.65
N LYS A 57 5.68 23.95 0.94
CA LYS A 57 5.18 23.85 2.30
C LYS A 57 5.18 22.40 2.77
N PRO A 58 5.84 22.08 3.90
CA PRO A 58 5.75 20.75 4.47
C PRO A 58 4.35 20.49 5.04
N VAL A 59 3.93 19.23 5.04
CA VAL A 59 2.69 18.77 5.68
C VAL A 59 3.05 18.07 6.98
N ASN A 60 2.35 18.42 8.07
CA ASN A 60 2.52 17.78 9.37
C ASN A 60 1.35 16.85 9.65
N LEU A 61 1.67 15.61 9.97
CA LEU A 61 0.76 14.56 10.40
C LEU A 61 1.11 14.17 11.83
N TYR A 62 0.14 13.64 12.56
CA TYR A 62 0.33 13.15 13.91
C TYR A 62 -0.23 11.74 13.99
N HIS A 63 0.59 10.79 14.44
CA HIS A 63 0.21 9.40 14.54
C HIS A 63 0.47 8.90 15.95
N HIS A 64 -0.58 8.41 16.62
CA HIS A 64 -0.44 7.91 17.98
C HIS A 64 0.13 6.49 17.95
N LEU A 65 1.32 6.25 18.49
CA LEU A 65 1.88 4.90 18.56
C LEU A 65 1.14 4.09 19.63
N LYS A 66 0.39 3.06 19.22
CA LYS A 66 -0.23 2.10 20.15
C LYS A 66 0.58 0.82 20.25
N LEU A 67 0.80 0.36 21.48
CA LEU A 67 1.44 -0.91 21.82
C LEU A 67 0.42 -1.92 22.35
N TYR A 68 -0.74 -1.44 22.81
CA TYR A 68 -1.75 -2.21 23.51
C TYR A 68 -3.09 -2.18 22.76
N PRO A 69 -3.77 -3.34 22.60
CA PRO A 69 -5.11 -3.38 22.02
C PRO A 69 -6.13 -2.73 22.96
N GLU A 70 -7.04 -1.90 22.42
CA GLU A 70 -8.08 -1.23 23.23
C GLU A 70 -9.18 -2.18 23.73
N ASP A 71 -9.51 -3.22 22.95
CA ASP A 71 -10.71 -4.05 23.17
C ASP A 71 -10.45 -5.39 23.87
N GLU A 72 -9.20 -5.72 24.19
CA GLU A 72 -8.82 -6.99 24.81
C GLU A 72 -8.35 -6.80 26.26
N SER A 73 -9.29 -6.81 27.21
CA SER A 73 -9.02 -6.82 28.67
C SER A 73 -8.34 -8.11 29.18
N GLY A 74 -7.78 -8.92 28.28
CA GLY A 74 -7.15 -10.21 28.55
C GLY A 74 -5.62 -10.11 28.66
N PRO A 75 -4.95 -11.22 29.02
CA PRO A 75 -3.49 -11.25 29.09
C PRO A 75 -2.87 -10.93 27.71
N MET A 76 -1.98 -9.93 27.68
CA MET A 76 -1.21 -9.50 26.51
C MET A 76 -0.59 -10.70 25.80
N SER A 77 -1.09 -11.03 24.62
CA SER A 77 -0.53 -12.09 23.78
C SER A 77 0.41 -11.49 22.75
N THR A 78 1.70 -11.81 22.84
CA THR A 78 2.72 -11.40 21.85
C THR A 78 2.56 -12.05 20.48
N LYS A 79 1.53 -12.90 20.30
CA LYS A 79 1.27 -13.64 19.05
C LYS A 79 0.54 -12.79 17.99
N LYS A 80 -0.15 -11.73 18.40
CA LYS A 80 -0.92 -10.86 17.51
C LYS A 80 -0.31 -9.46 17.57
N PRO A 81 0.25 -8.93 16.45
CA PRO A 81 0.77 -7.57 16.45
C PRO A 81 -0.37 -6.57 16.60
N VAL A 82 -0.11 -5.48 17.32
CA VAL A 82 -0.99 -4.32 17.32
C VAL A 82 -0.71 -3.52 16.04
N VAL A 83 -1.74 -3.30 15.25
CA VAL A 83 -1.67 -2.53 14.00
C VAL A 83 -2.60 -1.34 14.16
N MET A 84 -2.05 -0.13 14.03
CA MET A 84 -2.82 1.10 13.87
C MET A 84 -2.46 1.72 12.53
N GLU A 85 -3.45 1.91 11.68
CA GLU A 85 -3.31 2.55 10.38
C GLU A 85 -4.25 3.76 10.32
N THR A 86 -3.80 4.82 9.66
CA THR A 86 -4.59 6.02 9.42
C THR A 86 -4.48 6.40 7.95
N TYR A 87 -5.63 6.64 7.32
CA TYR A 87 -5.71 7.11 5.94
C TYR A 87 -5.83 8.63 5.90
N ASP A 88 -5.09 9.27 4.99
CA ASP A 88 -5.12 10.71 4.77
C ASP A 88 -5.02 11.02 3.27
N GLU A 89 -5.59 12.15 2.85
CA GLU A 89 -5.64 12.62 1.46
C GLU A 89 -4.97 13.98 1.31
N ILE A 90 -3.84 14.01 0.61
CA ILE A 90 -3.10 15.25 0.32
C ILE A 90 -3.48 15.73 -1.08
N VAL A 91 -4.19 16.84 -1.14
CA VAL A 91 -4.69 17.44 -2.40
C VAL A 91 -3.78 18.57 -2.84
N PHE A 92 -3.30 18.50 -4.09
CA PHE A 92 -2.58 19.57 -4.76
C PHE A 92 -3.52 20.23 -5.80
N PRO A 93 -4.19 21.36 -5.48
CA PRO A 93 -5.24 21.93 -6.33
C PRO A 93 -4.70 22.48 -7.66
N GLU A 94 -3.47 22.99 -7.65
CA GLU A 94 -2.82 23.59 -8.83
C GLU A 94 -1.40 23.01 -8.98
N PRO A 95 -1.27 21.74 -9.42
CA PRO A 95 0.03 21.09 -9.56
C PRO A 95 0.82 21.71 -10.72
N SER A 96 2.14 21.80 -10.58
CA SER A 96 2.98 22.18 -11.72
C SER A 96 2.89 21.14 -12.85
N GLU A 97 3.07 21.57 -14.09
CA GLU A 97 3.03 20.67 -15.26
C GLU A 97 4.09 19.56 -15.15
N GLY A 98 5.28 19.90 -14.64
CA GLY A 98 6.36 18.94 -14.41
C GLY A 98 6.00 17.88 -13.36
N PHE A 99 5.39 18.29 -12.26
CA PHE A 99 4.92 17.37 -11.23
C PHE A 99 3.81 16.46 -11.77
N LEU A 100 2.81 17.03 -12.45
CA LEU A 100 1.70 16.27 -13.02
C LEU A 100 2.20 15.21 -14.01
N ALA A 101 3.11 15.59 -14.92
CA ALA A 101 3.72 14.66 -15.86
C ALA A 101 4.54 13.58 -15.13
N ARG A 102 5.27 13.92 -14.07
CA ARG A 102 6.05 12.95 -13.30
C ARG A 102 5.16 11.89 -12.64
N VAL A 103 4.07 12.30 -12.00
CA VAL A 103 3.11 11.39 -11.36
C VAL A 103 2.38 10.53 -12.38
N GLN A 104 1.99 11.09 -13.53
CA GLN A 104 1.35 10.31 -14.61
C GLN A 104 2.27 9.22 -15.19
N ASN A 105 3.58 9.46 -15.21
CA ASN A 105 4.58 8.48 -15.65
C ASN A 105 4.93 7.44 -14.57
N HIS A 106 4.53 7.67 -13.32
CA HIS A 106 4.69 6.74 -12.20
C HIS A 106 3.32 6.49 -11.55
N PRO A 107 2.41 5.75 -12.23
CA PRO A 107 1.10 5.48 -11.67
C PRO A 107 1.26 4.66 -10.39
N ALA A 108 1.09 5.33 -9.24
CA ALA A 108 1.12 4.71 -7.92
C ALA A 108 0.01 3.66 -7.79
N VAL A 109 -1.16 3.97 -8.37
CA VAL A 109 -2.27 3.04 -8.55
C VAL A 109 -2.45 2.80 -10.05
N THR A 110 -2.25 1.56 -10.52
CA THR A 110 -2.82 1.13 -11.80
C THR A 110 -4.33 1.02 -11.64
N LEU A 111 -4.99 2.17 -11.72
CA LEU A 111 -6.39 2.17 -12.10
C LEU A 111 -6.44 1.68 -13.55
N PRO A 112 -7.31 0.70 -13.89
CA PRO A 112 -7.47 0.25 -15.25
C PRO A 112 -7.76 1.48 -16.11
N ARG A 113 -6.83 1.78 -17.03
CA ARG A 113 -6.85 3.01 -17.83
C ARG A 113 -8.22 3.13 -18.49
N LEU A 114 -8.80 4.34 -18.46
CA LEU A 114 -9.97 4.64 -19.28
C LEU A 114 -9.67 4.23 -20.74
N PRO A 115 -10.61 3.58 -21.43
CA PRO A 115 -10.44 3.23 -22.83
C PRO A 115 -10.03 4.46 -23.64
N ILE A 116 -9.13 4.25 -24.60
CA ILE A 116 -8.70 5.29 -25.55
C ILE A 116 -9.96 5.86 -26.22
N GLY A 117 -10.29 7.12 -25.91
CA GLY A 117 -11.51 7.80 -26.38
C GLY A 117 -12.27 8.58 -25.31
N PHE A 118 -11.98 8.40 -24.02
CA PHE A 118 -12.61 9.16 -22.93
C PHE A 118 -11.72 10.30 -22.42
N THR A 119 -12.05 11.53 -22.80
CA THR A 119 -11.56 12.75 -22.14
C THR A 119 -12.44 13.08 -20.95
N LEU A 120 -11.85 13.36 -19.78
CA LEU A 120 -12.59 13.91 -18.64
C LEU A 120 -13.26 15.23 -19.08
N PRO A 121 -14.57 15.42 -18.88
CA PRO A 121 -15.17 16.72 -19.12
C PRO A 121 -14.54 17.76 -18.18
N PRO A 122 -14.37 19.02 -18.61
CA PRO A 122 -13.86 20.07 -17.75
C PRO A 122 -14.73 20.19 -16.48
N PRO A 123 -14.14 20.52 -15.31
CA PRO A 123 -14.88 20.60 -14.07
C PRO A 123 -16.00 21.63 -14.19
N VAL A 124 -17.24 21.15 -14.16
CA VAL A 124 -18.43 22.00 -14.15
C VAL A 124 -18.61 22.56 -12.73
N PRO A 125 -18.97 23.84 -12.57
CA PRO A 125 -19.24 24.41 -11.25
C PRO A 125 -20.33 23.61 -10.53
N VAL A 126 -20.09 23.35 -9.24
CA VAL A 126 -20.98 22.57 -8.37
C VAL A 126 -22.28 23.37 -8.16
N GLU A 127 -23.35 23.00 -8.85
CA GLU A 127 -24.71 23.47 -8.50
C GLU A 127 -25.32 22.57 -7.42
N ASP A 128 -25.59 23.23 -6.29
CA ASP A 128 -26.48 22.94 -5.16
C ASP A 128 -26.86 21.47 -4.86
N ALA A 129 -26.26 20.97 -3.77
CA ALA A 129 -26.40 19.62 -3.23
C ALA A 129 -27.74 19.37 -2.48
N SER A 130 -28.86 19.86 -3.00
CA SER A 130 -30.13 19.82 -2.26
C SER A 130 -31.28 19.17 -3.00
N ARG A 131 -31.08 18.11 -3.84
CA ARG A 131 -32.24 17.33 -4.33
C ARG A 131 -32.07 15.95 -4.96
N ARG A 132 -31.10 15.10 -4.58
CA ARG A 132 -31.05 13.72 -5.13
C ARG A 132 -31.25 12.64 -4.06
N LYS A 133 -32.43 12.01 -4.16
CA LYS A 133 -32.84 10.79 -3.46
C LYS A 133 -31.83 9.67 -3.71
N ARG A 134 -31.48 8.99 -2.61
CA ARG A 134 -31.09 7.57 -2.47
C ARG A 134 -30.65 6.87 -3.76
N GLY A 135 -29.34 6.63 -3.82
CA GLY A 135 -28.58 5.77 -4.73
C GLY A 135 -29.36 4.94 -5.75
N ASP A 136 -29.42 5.46 -6.97
CA ASP A 136 -29.53 4.66 -8.18
C ASP A 136 -28.32 4.99 -9.05
N THR A 137 -27.42 4.01 -9.24
CA THR A 137 -26.17 4.16 -9.99
C THR A 137 -26.39 4.14 -11.50
N LYS A 138 -27.63 3.90 -11.97
CA LYS A 138 -27.94 3.76 -13.41
C LYS A 138 -27.85 5.07 -14.16
N ASP A 139 -28.17 6.18 -13.49
CA ASP A 139 -28.14 7.52 -14.09
C ASP A 139 -26.78 8.21 -13.92
N HIS A 140 -25.79 7.51 -13.37
CA HIS A 140 -24.45 8.08 -13.23
C HIS A 140 -23.77 8.15 -14.60
N PRO A 141 -23.16 9.27 -15.01
CA PRO A 141 -22.46 9.39 -16.29
C PRO A 141 -21.27 8.42 -16.43
N LEU A 142 -20.84 7.79 -15.34
CA LEU A 142 -19.85 6.70 -15.31
C LEU A 142 -20.45 5.30 -15.11
N SER A 143 -21.77 5.12 -15.25
CA SER A 143 -22.45 3.82 -15.03
C SER A 143 -21.91 2.71 -15.93
N GLN A 144 -21.53 3.03 -17.16
CA GLN A 144 -20.85 2.11 -18.06
C GLN A 144 -19.48 1.66 -17.53
N TRP A 145 -18.73 2.52 -16.84
CA TRP A 145 -17.45 2.11 -16.23
C TRP A 145 -17.67 1.10 -15.09
N PHE A 146 -18.65 1.33 -14.21
CA PHE A 146 -18.98 0.38 -13.14
C PHE A 146 -19.45 -0.99 -13.66
N MET A 147 -20.01 -1.05 -14.87
CA MET A 147 -20.46 -2.30 -15.52
C MET A 147 -19.39 -2.96 -16.39
N ASN A 148 -18.26 -2.27 -16.67
CA ASN A 148 -17.17 -2.81 -17.47
C ASN A 148 -16.26 -3.77 -16.69
N PHE A 149 -16.38 -3.82 -15.36
CA PHE A 149 -15.84 -4.90 -14.54
C PHE A 149 -16.90 -5.98 -14.41
N SER A 150 -16.90 -6.92 -15.35
CA SER A 150 -17.68 -8.14 -15.19
C SER A 150 -17.02 -8.97 -14.09
N GLU A 151 -17.74 -9.18 -12.98
CA GLU A 151 -17.33 -10.08 -11.88
C GLU A 151 -16.87 -11.44 -12.43
N ALA A 152 -17.47 -11.90 -13.52
CA ALA A 152 -17.11 -13.15 -14.19
C ALA A 152 -15.72 -13.11 -14.83
N ASP A 153 -15.30 -11.98 -15.41
CA ASP A 153 -13.99 -11.84 -16.04
C ASP A 153 -12.87 -11.76 -14.99
N GLU A 154 -13.12 -11.05 -13.89
CA GLU A 154 -12.21 -11.03 -12.73
C GLU A 154 -12.07 -12.42 -12.10
N LEU A 155 -13.19 -13.14 -11.94
CA LEU A 155 -13.20 -14.49 -11.41
C LEU A 155 -12.44 -15.46 -12.32
N LEU A 156 -12.58 -15.30 -13.64
CA LEU A 156 -11.85 -16.08 -14.63
C LEU A 156 -10.33 -15.81 -14.56
N GLN A 157 -9.94 -14.54 -14.43
CA GLN A 157 -8.55 -14.14 -14.27
C GLN A 157 -7.95 -14.73 -12.98
N LEU A 158 -8.71 -14.68 -11.87
CA LEU A 158 -8.31 -15.27 -10.59
C LEU A 158 -8.14 -16.80 -10.70
N ALA A 159 -9.05 -17.48 -11.40
CA ALA A 159 -8.99 -18.92 -11.62
C ALA A 159 -7.77 -19.32 -12.48
N ALA A 160 -7.49 -18.58 -13.56
CA ALA A 160 -6.34 -18.82 -14.42
C ALA A 160 -5.02 -18.63 -13.67
N ALA A 161 -4.90 -17.56 -12.89
CA ALA A 161 -3.73 -17.31 -12.04
C ALA A 161 -3.52 -18.45 -11.02
N ARG A 162 -4.60 -18.92 -10.38
CA ARG A 162 -4.55 -20.05 -9.45
C ARG A 162 -4.08 -21.33 -10.13
N GLN A 163 -4.56 -21.61 -11.34
CA GLN A 163 -4.14 -22.78 -12.11
C GLN A 163 -2.64 -22.74 -12.46
N GLN A 164 -2.13 -21.57 -12.84
CA GLN A 164 -0.70 -21.38 -13.13
C GLN A 164 0.17 -21.62 -11.89
N VAL A 165 -0.25 -21.12 -10.72
CA VAL A 165 0.43 -21.37 -9.45
C VAL A 165 0.43 -22.86 -9.10
N GLN A 166 -0.71 -23.55 -9.25
CA GLN A 166 -0.80 -24.99 -8.99
C GLN A 166 0.10 -25.80 -9.95
N ALA A 167 0.19 -25.40 -11.21
CA ALA A 167 1.08 -26.03 -12.18
C ALA A 167 2.56 -25.86 -11.80
N HIS A 168 2.96 -24.67 -11.35
CA HIS A 168 4.31 -24.44 -10.84
C HIS A 168 4.61 -25.25 -9.57
N ILE A 169 3.67 -25.32 -8.62
CA ILE A 169 3.81 -26.15 -7.42
C ILE A 169 4.00 -27.62 -7.81
N ALA A 170 3.20 -28.14 -8.74
CA ALA A 170 3.31 -29.51 -9.21
C ALA A 170 4.66 -29.77 -9.91
N LYS A 171 5.14 -28.82 -10.71
CA LYS A 171 6.45 -28.90 -11.37
C LYS A 171 7.59 -28.94 -10.35
N LEU A 172 7.57 -28.05 -9.35
CA LEU A 172 8.56 -28.02 -8.28
C LEU A 172 8.54 -29.31 -7.45
N LYS A 173 7.35 -29.82 -7.08
CA LYS A 173 7.23 -31.11 -6.37
C LYS A 173 7.84 -32.28 -7.15
N ARG A 174 7.65 -32.32 -8.48
CA ARG A 174 8.29 -33.33 -9.34
C ARG A 174 9.80 -33.18 -9.36
N GLN A 175 10.32 -31.95 -9.47
CA GLN A 175 11.76 -31.70 -9.43
C GLN A 175 12.39 -32.13 -8.10
N ILE A 176 11.73 -31.81 -6.98
CA ILE A 176 12.17 -32.23 -5.63
C ILE A 176 12.19 -33.76 -5.53
N SER A 177 11.13 -34.44 -5.98
CA SER A 177 11.06 -35.92 -5.95
C SER A 177 12.13 -36.62 -6.82
N VAL A 178 12.64 -35.96 -7.86
CA VAL A 178 13.71 -36.50 -8.71
C VAL A 178 15.09 -36.28 -8.08
N ILE A 179 15.21 -35.25 -7.23
CA ILE A 179 16.45 -34.93 -6.50
C ILE A 179 16.57 -35.79 -5.23
N ASP A 180 15.46 -36.23 -4.64
CA ASP A 180 15.41 -36.98 -3.37
C ASP A 180 15.56 -38.52 -3.48
N GLY A 181 16.17 -39.05 -4.54
CA GLY A 181 16.51 -40.48 -4.62
C GLY A 181 17.79 -40.77 -5.40
N PRO A 182 18.85 -41.42 -4.83
CA PRO A 182 18.97 -42.06 -3.51
C PRO A 182 20.02 -41.40 -2.59
N HIS A 183 19.60 -40.83 -1.45
CA HIS A 183 20.41 -40.77 -0.22
C HIS A 183 19.94 -41.85 0.77
N GLN A 184 19.88 -43.11 0.31
CA GLN A 184 19.82 -44.29 1.16
C GLN A 184 20.74 -45.37 0.59
N GLN A 185 22.05 -45.18 0.75
CA GLN A 185 23.05 -46.27 0.84
C GLN A 185 24.43 -45.64 1.01
N LEU A 186 24.87 -45.42 2.25
CA LEU A 186 26.28 -45.46 2.62
C LEU A 186 26.40 -45.54 4.15
N LYS A 187 26.87 -46.71 4.60
CA LYS A 187 27.39 -47.10 5.92
C LYS A 187 26.54 -48.05 6.79
N SER A 188 26.40 -49.28 6.29
CA SER A 188 26.93 -50.46 6.99
C SER A 188 28.04 -51.00 6.04
N ILE A 189 29.31 -51.21 6.39
CA ILE A 189 29.96 -52.11 7.39
C ILE A 189 31.45 -51.67 7.57
N SER A 190 32.09 -52.14 8.66
CA SER A 190 33.51 -52.09 9.15
C SER A 190 33.68 -51.14 10.35
N ASP A 191 34.19 -51.54 11.51
CA ASP A 191 34.90 -52.76 11.96
C ASP A 191 34.89 -52.78 13.51
N GLN A 192 35.16 -53.95 14.10
CA GLN A 192 35.23 -54.34 15.54
C GLN A 192 33.94 -54.74 16.27
#